data_AF-A0A942LPU3-F1
#
_entry.id   AF-A0A942LPU3-F1
#
_cell.length_a   1.000
_cell.length_b   1.000
_cell.length_c   1.000
_cell.angle_alpha   90.00
_cell.angle_beta   90.00
_cell.angle_gamma   90.00
#
_symmetry.space_group_name_H-M   'P 1'
#
loop_
_entity.id
_entity.type
_entity.pdbx_description
1 polymer ?
#
loop_
_entity_poly.entity_id
_entity_poly.type
_entity_poly.pdbx_seq_one_letter_code
_entity_poly.pdbx_strand_id
1 'polypeptide(L)'
;MDNTGFPVVGIGASAGGIDAFRNFFERLPADAGMAFVVILHLPADRKSMLTDILQRWTGMRVVDADDGTQIEPDCVYVPPPHSVVTLADGRLRVQPSGPDEQRFFRPIDSFFDSLGTALRERAVGIVLSGTGSDGALGLKVIKECGGLTIAQGSQGSAPEYPGMPGAAIATGSVDLVTS
;
A
#
# COMPACT_ATOMS: atom_id res chain seq x y z
N MET A 1 5.50 -5.64 19.92
CA MET A 1 4.89 -4.47 19.24
C MET A 1 6.01 -3.74 18.56
N ASP A 2 5.90 -3.55 17.25
CA ASP A 2 6.93 -2.91 16.47
C ASP A 2 6.94 -1.42 16.79
N ASN A 3 8.12 -0.90 17.15
CA ASN A 3 8.29 0.51 17.42
C ASN A 3 9.27 1.11 16.43
N THR A 4 8.77 1.41 15.24
CA THR A 4 9.46 2.21 14.22
C THR A 4 9.70 3.64 14.72
N GLY A 5 8.83 4.16 15.58
CA GLY A 5 8.87 5.55 16.05
C GLY A 5 8.23 6.56 15.09
N PHE A 6 7.72 6.12 13.94
CA PHE A 6 7.08 6.94 12.91
C PHE A 6 5.95 6.17 12.20
N PRO A 7 5.01 6.84 11.51
CA PRO A 7 3.94 6.19 10.76
C PRO A 7 4.44 5.42 9.53
N VAL A 8 3.81 4.28 9.24
CA VAL A 8 4.04 3.53 7.99
C VAL A 8 2.74 3.49 7.20
N VAL A 9 2.83 3.89 5.93
CA VAL A 9 1.72 4.01 5.00
C VAL A 9 1.78 2.86 4.00
N GLY A 10 0.81 1.95 4.07
CA GLY A 10 0.56 0.97 3.02
C GLY A 10 -0.33 1.55 1.93
N ILE A 11 0.11 1.50 0.68
CA ILE A 11 -0.68 1.98 -0.47
C ILE A 11 -0.92 0.82 -1.43
N GLY A 12 -2.20 0.47 -1.62
CA GLY A 12 -2.63 -0.59 -2.53
C GLY A 12 -3.31 -0.05 -3.76
N ALA A 13 -2.94 -0.55 -4.94
CA ALA A 13 -3.58 -0.19 -6.21
C ALA A 13 -3.57 -1.35 -7.23
N SER A 14 -4.33 -1.20 -8.31
CA SER A 14 -4.36 -2.14 -9.44
C SER A 14 -4.51 -1.37 -10.76
N ALA A 15 -5.53 -1.64 -11.56
CA ALA A 15 -5.85 -0.89 -12.79
C ALA A 15 -5.98 0.62 -12.51
N GLY A 16 -5.27 1.45 -13.30
CA GLY A 16 -5.17 2.90 -13.08
C GLY A 16 -4.27 3.31 -11.90
N GLY A 17 -3.60 2.36 -11.24
CA GLY A 17 -2.79 2.62 -10.06
C GLY A 17 -1.56 3.48 -10.32
N ILE A 18 -0.96 3.40 -11.51
CA ILE A 18 0.23 4.17 -11.89
C ILE A 18 -0.05 5.68 -11.87
N ASP A 19 -1.15 6.12 -12.49
CA ASP A 19 -1.54 7.53 -12.49
C ASP A 19 -1.98 8.00 -11.09
N ALA A 20 -2.62 7.12 -10.32
CA ALA A 20 -2.97 7.40 -8.92
C ALA A 20 -1.71 7.60 -8.05
N PHE A 21 -0.68 6.76 -8.20
CA PHE A 21 0.60 6.94 -7.52
C PHE A 21 1.30 8.22 -7.93
N ARG A 22 1.28 8.56 -9.23
CA ARG A 22 1.84 9.82 -9.71
C ARG A 22 1.22 11.01 -8.99
N ASN A 23 -0.12 11.08 -8.97
CA ASN A 23 -0.83 12.17 -8.31
C ASN A 23 -0.50 12.27 -6.82
N PHE A 24 -0.39 11.13 -6.15
CA PHE A 24 -0.05 11.04 -4.74
C PHE A 24 1.39 11.52 -4.46
N PHE A 25 2.38 10.96 -5.15
CA PHE A 25 3.79 11.23 -4.85
C PHE A 25 4.28 12.60 -5.32
N GLU A 26 3.76 13.14 -6.44
CA GLU A 26 4.13 14.49 -6.92
C GLU A 26 3.72 15.60 -5.93
N ARG A 27 2.81 15.31 -5.00
CA ARG A 27 2.28 16.27 -4.01
C ARG A 27 2.86 16.07 -2.61
N LEU A 28 3.62 15.01 -2.41
CA LEU A 28 4.12 14.63 -1.10
C LEU A 28 5.54 15.20 -0.89
N PRO A 29 5.82 15.86 0.25
CA PRO A 29 7.16 16.34 0.55
C PRO A 29 8.14 15.16 0.73
N ALA A 30 9.42 15.41 0.48
CA ALA A 30 10.46 14.39 0.59
C ALA A 30 10.81 14.04 2.04
N ASP A 31 10.46 14.89 3.00
CA ASP A 31 10.71 14.79 4.45
C ASP A 31 9.38 14.62 5.23
N ALA A 32 8.50 13.78 4.70
CA ALA A 32 7.17 13.53 5.27
C ALA A 32 7.21 12.91 6.68
N GLY A 33 8.36 12.40 7.13
CA GLY A 33 8.54 11.74 8.43
C GLY A 33 7.81 10.40 8.52
N MET A 34 7.54 9.78 7.37
CA MET A 34 6.77 8.54 7.22
C MET A 34 7.46 7.62 6.22
N ALA A 35 7.21 6.32 6.32
CA ALA A 35 7.61 5.36 5.30
C ALA A 35 6.41 4.90 4.47
N PHE A 36 6.65 4.55 3.21
CA PHE A 36 5.62 4.15 2.27
C PHE A 36 5.91 2.76 1.71
N VAL A 37 4.93 1.87 1.71
CA VAL A 37 5.03 0.55 1.08
C VAL A 37 3.97 0.47 -0.01
N VAL A 38 4.41 0.34 -1.26
CA VAL A 38 3.56 0.45 -2.44
C VAL A 38 3.32 -0.91 -3.06
N ILE A 39 2.09 -1.40 -3.00
CA ILE A 39 1.69 -2.70 -3.55
C ILE A 39 0.81 -2.45 -4.78
N LEU A 40 1.33 -2.83 -5.94
CA LEU A 40 0.63 -2.75 -7.21
C LEU A 40 0.39 -4.14 -7.76
N HIS A 41 -0.87 -4.45 -8.06
CA HIS A 41 -1.21 -5.65 -8.84
C HIS A 41 -0.63 -5.55 -10.25
N LEU A 42 0.41 -6.35 -10.53
CA LEU A 42 1.10 -6.42 -11.83
C LEU A 42 1.01 -7.83 -12.43
N PRO A 43 0.88 -7.96 -13.77
CA PRO A 43 1.07 -9.23 -14.46
C PRO A 43 2.45 -9.85 -14.18
N ALA A 44 2.55 -11.18 -14.15
CA ALA A 44 3.75 -11.93 -13.74
C ALA A 44 4.90 -11.90 -14.74
N ASP A 45 4.67 -11.44 -15.97
CA ASP A 45 5.56 -11.63 -17.11
C ASP A 45 6.62 -10.52 -17.26
N ARG A 46 6.67 -9.54 -16.35
CA ARG A 46 7.58 -8.39 -16.48
C ARG A 46 8.30 -8.06 -15.19
N LYS A 47 9.61 -7.81 -15.31
CA LYS A 47 10.35 -7.10 -14.27
C LYS A 47 9.65 -5.77 -14.00
N SER A 48 9.26 -5.55 -12.76
CA SER A 48 8.61 -4.29 -12.37
C SER A 48 9.60 -3.15 -12.57
N MET A 49 9.20 -2.14 -13.35
CA MET A 49 9.91 -0.86 -13.43
C MET A 49 9.32 0.16 -12.45
N LEU A 50 8.47 -0.29 -11.51
CA LEU A 50 7.71 0.61 -10.64
C LEU A 50 8.64 1.48 -9.78
N THR A 51 9.73 0.92 -9.26
CA THR A 51 10.75 1.66 -8.50
C THR A 51 11.31 2.83 -9.31
N ASP A 52 11.75 2.58 -10.55
CA ASP A 52 12.27 3.62 -11.46
C ASP A 52 11.21 4.66 -11.87
N ILE A 53 9.94 4.24 -11.96
CA ILE A 53 8.81 5.11 -12.28
C ILE A 53 8.52 6.04 -11.10
N LEU A 54 8.33 5.50 -9.90
CA LEU A 54 8.03 6.26 -8.69
C LEU A 54 9.16 7.21 -8.31
N GLN A 55 10.42 6.81 -8.54
CA GLN A 55 11.58 7.65 -8.24
C GLN A 55 11.57 8.98 -9.02
N ARG A 56 10.86 9.07 -10.15
CA ARG A 56 10.71 10.31 -10.93
C ARG A 56 9.69 11.28 -10.33
N TRP A 57 8.86 10.82 -9.40
CA TRP A 57 7.72 11.56 -8.86
C TRP A 57 7.88 11.97 -7.41
N THR A 58 8.93 11.51 -6.73
CA THR A 58 9.20 11.88 -5.34
C THR A 58 10.70 12.16 -5.14
N GLY A 59 10.99 13.07 -4.21
CA GLY A 59 12.35 13.29 -3.71
C GLY A 59 12.79 12.26 -2.67
N MET A 60 11.87 11.41 -2.18
CA MET A 60 12.21 10.29 -1.32
C MET A 60 13.02 9.23 -2.07
N ARG A 61 13.79 8.44 -1.32
CA ARG A 61 14.47 7.27 -1.87
C ARG A 61 13.45 6.17 -2.13
N VAL A 62 13.39 5.67 -3.37
CA VAL A 62 12.54 4.53 -3.74
C VAL A 62 13.41 3.27 -3.87
N VAL A 63 13.01 2.18 -3.23
CA VAL A 63 13.82 0.97 -3.09
C VAL A 63 12.98 -0.28 -3.38
N ASP A 64 13.55 -1.24 -4.09
CA ASP A 64 13.00 -2.60 -4.15
C ASP A 64 13.09 -3.25 -2.75
N ALA A 65 12.00 -3.81 -2.26
CA ALA A 65 11.95 -4.41 -0.93
C ALA A 65 12.22 -5.91 -0.97
N ASP A 66 13.32 -6.34 -0.34
CA ASP A 66 13.64 -7.75 -0.12
C ASP A 66 13.24 -8.22 1.29
N ASP A 67 13.25 -9.54 1.53
CA ASP A 67 13.00 -10.08 2.87
C ASP A 67 14.01 -9.54 3.88
N GLY A 68 13.50 -9.05 5.01
CA GLY A 68 14.30 -8.46 6.07
C GLY A 68 14.66 -7.00 5.85
N THR A 69 14.17 -6.33 4.79
CA THR A 69 14.41 -4.90 4.57
C THR A 69 13.94 -4.08 5.77
N GLN A 70 14.84 -3.31 6.37
CA GLN A 70 14.52 -2.42 7.48
C GLN A 70 13.75 -1.20 6.95
N ILE A 71 12.62 -0.87 7.57
CA ILE A 71 11.89 0.36 7.22
C ILE A 71 12.56 1.56 7.89
N GLU A 72 12.81 2.57 7.08
CA GLU A 72 13.30 3.90 7.43
C GLU A 72 12.28 4.97 6.96
N PRO A 73 12.15 6.10 7.67
CA PRO A 73 11.30 7.21 7.23
C PRO A 73 11.82 7.81 5.93
N ASP A 74 10.96 8.55 5.23
CA ASP A 74 11.27 9.28 4.00
C ASP A 74 11.75 8.36 2.85
N CYS A 75 11.24 7.13 2.87
CA CYS A 75 11.54 6.09 1.91
C CYS A 75 10.27 5.43 1.38
N VAL A 76 10.32 5.02 0.12
CA VAL A 76 9.26 4.27 -0.57
C VAL A 76 9.78 2.88 -0.91
N TYR A 77 9.05 1.85 -0.50
CA TYR A 77 9.40 0.45 -0.66
C TYR A 77 8.44 -0.22 -1.65
N VAL A 78 9.01 -0.89 -2.65
CA VAL A 78 8.26 -1.61 -3.68
C VAL A 78 8.59 -3.11 -3.57
N PRO A 79 7.68 -3.96 -3.08
CA PRO A 79 7.90 -5.39 -3.06
C PRO A 79 7.89 -5.97 -4.48
N PRO A 80 8.55 -7.12 -4.72
CA PRO A 80 8.50 -7.82 -5.99
C PRO A 80 7.07 -8.17 -6.38
N PRO A 81 6.75 -8.19 -7.69
CA PRO A 81 5.49 -8.75 -8.17
C PRO A 81 5.31 -10.19 -7.69
N HIS A 82 4.07 -10.61 -7.46
CA HIS A 82 3.74 -11.99 -7.01
C HIS A 82 4.45 -12.36 -5.70
N SER A 83 4.51 -11.42 -4.77
CA SER A 83 5.02 -11.67 -3.41
C SER A 83 4.01 -11.28 -2.35
N VAL A 84 3.89 -12.10 -1.30
CA VAL A 84 3.26 -11.71 -0.04
C VAL A 84 4.26 -10.84 0.70
N VAL A 85 3.83 -9.62 1.04
CA VAL A 85 4.60 -8.70 1.88
C VAL A 85 3.85 -8.47 3.19
N THR A 86 4.57 -8.54 4.31
CA THR A 86 4.07 -8.21 5.66
C THR A 86 5.10 -7.39 6.43
N LEU A 87 4.69 -6.81 7.56
CA LEU A 87 5.56 -6.07 8.48
C LEU A 87 5.72 -6.84 9.79
N ALA A 88 6.98 -7.06 10.21
CA ALA A 88 7.31 -7.64 11.50
C ALA A 88 8.69 -7.16 12.00
N ASP A 89 8.79 -6.85 13.28
CA ASP A 89 9.98 -6.31 13.95
C ASP A 89 10.57 -5.08 13.23
N GLY A 90 9.70 -4.23 12.66
CA GLY A 90 10.11 -3.05 11.90
C GLY A 90 10.75 -3.37 10.54
N ARG A 91 10.63 -4.61 10.07
CA ARG A 91 11.18 -5.09 8.81
C ARG A 91 10.10 -5.64 7.90
N LEU A 92 10.27 -5.41 6.61
CA LEU A 92 9.44 -6.05 5.59
C LEU A 92 9.80 -7.53 5.51
N ARG A 93 8.79 -8.38 5.56
CA ARG A 93 8.90 -9.80 5.27
C ARG A 93 8.32 -10.03 3.89
N VAL A 94 9.11 -10.60 2.99
CA VAL A 94 8.75 -10.75 1.58
C VAL A 94 8.94 -12.19 1.18
N GLN A 95 7.87 -12.82 0.71
CA GLN A 95 7.87 -14.21 0.28
C GLN A 95 7.19 -14.35 -1.08
N PRO A 96 7.74 -15.14 -2.02
CA PRO A 96 7.04 -15.44 -3.27
C PRO A 96 5.67 -16.07 -2.99
N SER A 97 4.64 -15.68 -3.74
CA SER A 97 3.33 -16.33 -3.65
C SER A 97 3.39 -17.75 -4.23
N GLY A 98 2.67 -18.67 -3.58
CA GLY A 98 2.61 -20.06 -4.03
C GLY A 98 1.84 -20.21 -5.36
N PRO A 99 2.14 -21.24 -6.17
CA PRO A 99 1.44 -21.48 -7.44
C PRO A 99 -0.09 -21.65 -7.29
N ASP A 100 -0.54 -22.21 -6.16
CA ASP A 100 -1.97 -22.41 -5.86
C ASP A 100 -2.66 -21.16 -5.26
N GLU A 101 -1.89 -20.16 -4.82
CA GLU A 101 -2.41 -18.97 -4.16
C GLU A 101 -2.90 -17.91 -5.15
N GLN A 102 -2.52 -18.01 -6.43
CA GLN A 102 -2.81 -17.00 -7.46
C GLN A 102 -4.30 -16.67 -7.62
N ARG A 103 -5.20 -17.62 -7.33
CA ARG A 103 -6.65 -17.43 -7.51
C ARG A 103 -7.30 -16.59 -6.40
N PHE A 104 -6.67 -16.50 -5.24
CA PHE A 104 -7.15 -15.74 -4.07
C PHE A 104 -6.08 -14.80 -3.49
N PHE A 105 -5.04 -14.51 -4.29
CA PHE A 105 -3.90 -13.72 -3.87
C PHE A 105 -4.34 -12.27 -3.59
N ARG A 106 -4.30 -11.90 -2.30
CA ARG A 106 -4.73 -10.60 -1.76
C ARG A 106 -3.58 -9.92 -1.01
N PRO A 107 -2.50 -9.54 -1.71
CA PRO A 107 -1.29 -9.00 -1.09
C PRO A 107 -1.56 -7.70 -0.34
N ILE A 108 -2.54 -6.89 -0.77
CA ILE A 108 -2.85 -5.62 -0.11
C ILE A 108 -3.53 -5.88 1.23
N ASP A 109 -4.53 -6.78 1.27
CA ASP A 109 -5.15 -7.19 2.53
C ASP A 109 -4.13 -7.81 3.49
N SER A 110 -3.27 -8.72 3.00
CA SER A 110 -2.23 -9.36 3.83
C SER A 110 -1.27 -8.34 4.43
N PHE A 111 -0.83 -7.36 3.65
CA PHE A 111 0.06 -6.32 4.16
C PHE A 111 -0.65 -5.44 5.19
N PHE A 112 -1.86 -4.97 4.89
CA PHE A 112 -2.63 -4.09 5.78
C PHE A 112 -2.97 -4.77 7.12
N ASP A 113 -3.28 -6.06 7.09
CA ASP A 113 -3.50 -6.86 8.31
C ASP A 113 -2.26 -6.83 9.22
N SER A 114 -1.09 -7.16 8.67
CA SER A 114 0.16 -7.15 9.43
C SER A 114 0.56 -5.74 9.88
N LEU A 115 0.34 -4.73 9.03
CA LEU A 115 0.63 -3.33 9.31
C LEU A 115 -0.19 -2.81 10.49
N GLY A 116 -1.50 -3.03 10.46
CA GLY A 116 -2.43 -2.65 11.54
C GLY A 116 -2.07 -3.33 12.86
N THR A 117 -1.80 -4.64 12.80
CA THR A 117 -1.43 -5.43 13.99
C THR A 117 -0.09 -5.00 14.58
N ALA A 118 0.91 -4.72 13.74
CA ALA A 118 2.26 -4.36 14.17
C ALA A 118 2.35 -2.93 14.73
N LEU A 119 1.69 -1.96 14.08
CA LEU A 119 1.88 -0.53 14.36
C LEU A 119 0.67 0.20 14.93
N ARG A 120 -0.51 -0.43 14.91
CA ARG A 120 -1.75 0.11 15.49
C ARG A 120 -2.07 1.53 15.02
N GLU A 121 -2.08 2.51 15.92
CA GLU A 121 -2.42 3.90 15.63
C GLU A 121 -1.42 4.59 14.69
N ARG A 122 -0.25 3.99 14.45
CA ARG A 122 0.76 4.44 13.47
C ARG A 122 0.61 3.78 12.10
N ALA A 123 -0.35 2.87 11.92
CA ALA A 123 -0.67 2.27 10.63
C ALA A 123 -1.56 3.21 9.81
N VAL A 124 -1.19 3.45 8.55
CA VAL A 124 -2.04 4.13 7.58
C VAL A 124 -2.25 3.22 6.38
N GLY A 125 -3.50 2.97 6.01
CA GLY A 125 -3.85 2.20 4.81
C GLY A 125 -4.52 3.09 3.78
N ILE A 126 -4.05 3.04 2.54
CA ILE A 126 -4.60 3.80 1.41
C ILE A 126 -4.94 2.84 0.27
N VAL A 127 -6.20 2.84 -0.17
CA VAL A 127 -6.65 2.09 -1.36
C VAL A 127 -6.92 3.07 -2.50
N LEU A 128 -6.16 2.91 -3.58
CA LEU A 128 -6.27 3.70 -4.81
C LEU A 128 -6.99 2.92 -5.91
N SER A 129 -7.12 3.56 -7.09
CA SER A 129 -7.74 3.00 -8.29
C SER A 129 -7.35 1.54 -8.54
N GLY A 130 -8.36 0.73 -8.84
CA GLY A 130 -8.19 -0.68 -9.12
C GLY A 130 -9.49 -1.44 -9.30
N THR A 131 -9.40 -2.63 -9.89
CA THR A 131 -10.51 -3.57 -10.03
C THR A 131 -10.54 -4.56 -8.87
N GLY A 132 -11.72 -5.06 -8.50
CA GLY A 132 -11.86 -6.06 -7.43
C GLY A 132 -12.04 -5.43 -6.06
N SER A 133 -11.56 -6.09 -5.01
CA SER A 133 -11.80 -5.67 -3.62
C SER A 133 -10.65 -6.00 -2.67
N ASP A 134 -9.44 -6.20 -3.21
CA ASP A 134 -8.23 -6.34 -2.38
C ASP A 134 -7.91 -5.00 -1.70
N GLY A 135 -7.44 -5.07 -0.45
CA GLY A 135 -7.26 -3.94 0.46
C GLY A 135 -8.48 -3.58 1.31
N ALA A 136 -9.70 -3.99 0.91
CA ALA A 136 -10.91 -3.64 1.66
C ALA A 136 -10.97 -4.30 3.04
N LEU A 137 -10.61 -5.58 3.16
CA LEU A 137 -10.60 -6.28 4.44
C LEU A 137 -9.42 -5.84 5.30
N GLY A 138 -8.27 -5.58 4.67
CA GLY A 138 -7.09 -5.04 5.33
C GLY A 138 -7.33 -3.66 5.95
N LEU A 139 -8.03 -2.76 5.26
CA LEU A 139 -8.39 -1.46 5.84
C LEU A 139 -9.27 -1.62 7.09
N LYS A 140 -10.19 -2.58 7.09
CA LYS A 140 -10.98 -2.89 8.30
C LYS A 140 -10.08 -3.27 9.47
N VAL A 141 -9.05 -4.09 9.25
CA VAL A 141 -8.08 -4.45 10.31
C VAL A 141 -7.31 -3.22 10.80
N ILE A 142 -6.80 -2.38 9.89
CA ILE A 142 -6.13 -1.12 10.27
C ILE A 142 -7.05 -0.26 11.13
N LYS A 143 -8.32 -0.12 10.73
CA LYS A 143 -9.33 0.66 11.47
C LYS A 143 -9.59 0.08 12.85
N GLU A 144 -9.75 -1.23 12.97
CA GLU A 144 -9.96 -1.94 14.24
C GLU A 144 -8.75 -1.82 15.18
N CYS A 145 -7.54 -1.70 14.62
CA CYS A 145 -6.32 -1.46 15.38
C CYS A 145 -6.09 0.02 15.75
N GLY A 146 -6.97 0.93 15.32
CA GLY A 146 -6.90 2.36 15.61
C GLY A 146 -6.08 3.19 14.62
N GLY A 147 -5.65 2.60 13.50
CA GLY A 147 -4.94 3.29 12.43
C GLY A 147 -5.87 4.15 11.55
N LEU A 148 -5.26 4.86 10.59
CA LEU A 148 -5.96 5.73 9.65
C LEU A 148 -6.22 5.01 8.32
N THR A 149 -7.42 5.16 7.78
CA THR A 149 -7.85 4.49 6.55
C THR A 149 -8.34 5.47 5.51
N ILE A 150 -7.84 5.36 4.28
CA ILE A 150 -8.12 6.29 3.18
C ILE A 150 -8.48 5.50 1.93
N ALA A 151 -9.49 5.96 1.20
CA ALA A 151 -9.79 5.44 -0.13
C ALA A 151 -9.87 6.58 -1.15
N GLN A 152 -9.42 6.31 -2.37
CA GLN A 152 -9.55 7.28 -3.46
C GLN A 152 -11.03 7.51 -3.81
N GLY A 153 -11.43 8.78 -3.99
CA GLY A 153 -12.81 9.10 -4.34
C GLY A 153 -13.06 10.52 -4.86
N SER A 154 -14.32 10.84 -5.05
CA SER A 154 -14.80 11.86 -5.99
C SER A 154 -14.70 13.33 -5.57
N GLN A 155 -13.98 13.66 -4.49
CA GLN A 155 -13.74 15.06 -4.10
C GLN A 155 -12.58 15.68 -4.91
N GLY A 156 -12.62 15.56 -6.24
CA GLY A 156 -11.63 16.17 -7.17
C GLY A 156 -11.37 15.35 -8.43
N SER A 157 -10.89 14.12 -8.27
CA SER A 157 -10.62 13.17 -9.36
C SER A 157 -11.15 11.80 -8.97
N ALA A 158 -12.07 11.27 -9.76
CA ALA A 158 -12.55 9.91 -9.57
C ALA A 158 -11.42 8.89 -9.83
N PRO A 159 -11.38 7.76 -9.13
CA PRO A 159 -10.52 6.65 -9.54
C PRO A 159 -10.94 6.19 -10.94
N GLU A 160 -9.96 5.93 -11.81
CA GLU A 160 -10.21 5.40 -13.16
C GLU A 160 -10.96 4.07 -13.08
N TYR A 161 -10.60 3.24 -12.10
CA TYR A 161 -11.26 1.99 -11.77
C TYR A 161 -11.77 2.03 -10.32
N PRO A 162 -13.09 2.18 -10.10
CA PRO A 162 -13.65 2.40 -8.77
C PRO A 162 -13.86 1.11 -7.95
N GLY A 163 -13.43 -0.06 -8.44
CA GLY A 163 -13.72 -1.35 -7.81
C GLY A 163 -13.12 -1.46 -6.41
N MET A 164 -11.79 -1.36 -6.31
CA MET A 164 -11.07 -1.47 -5.04
C MET A 164 -11.47 -0.34 -4.06
N PRO A 165 -11.43 0.96 -4.43
CA PRO A 165 -11.86 2.02 -3.52
C PRO A 165 -13.33 1.90 -3.12
N GLY A 166 -14.22 1.54 -4.05
CA GLY A 166 -15.64 1.34 -3.78
C GLY A 166 -15.90 0.20 -2.80
N ALA A 167 -15.19 -0.92 -2.96
CA ALA A 167 -15.28 -2.05 -2.03
C ALA A 167 -14.76 -1.68 -0.63
N ALA A 168 -13.65 -0.94 -0.55
CA ALA A 168 -13.13 -0.41 0.70
C ALA A 168 -14.15 0.51 1.40
N ILE A 169 -14.71 1.48 0.69
CA ILE A 169 -15.73 2.40 1.24
C ILE A 169 -16.97 1.64 1.74
N ALA A 170 -17.41 0.61 1.00
CA ALA A 170 -18.58 -0.19 1.36
C ALA A 170 -18.41 -0.96 2.69
N THR A 171 -17.19 -1.14 3.20
CA THR A 171 -16.96 -1.75 4.52
C THR A 171 -17.36 -0.86 5.69
N GLY A 172 -17.57 0.45 5.46
CA GLY A 172 -17.77 1.44 6.52
C GLY A 172 -16.53 1.69 7.38
N SER A 173 -15.36 1.17 6.97
CA SER A 173 -14.10 1.25 7.70
C SER A 173 -13.10 2.21 7.05
N VAL A 174 -13.57 3.20 6.29
CA VAL A 174 -12.75 4.25 5.65
C VAL A 174 -13.00 5.58 6.36
N ASP A 175 -11.94 6.21 6.84
CA ASP A 175 -12.02 7.51 7.51
C ASP A 175 -12.14 8.67 6.53
N LEU A 176 -11.38 8.60 5.43
CA LEU A 176 -11.29 9.68 4.44
C LEU A 176 -11.47 9.15 3.02
N VAL A 177 -12.33 9.83 2.27
CA VAL A 177 -12.52 9.62 0.84
C VAL A 177 -12.06 10.87 0.10
N THR A 178 -10.92 10.78 -0.59
CA THR A 178 -10.26 11.96 -1.19
C THR A 178 -9.62 11.62 -2.53
N SER A 179 -9.37 12.65 -3.35
CA SER A 179 -8.72 12.54 -4.66
C SER A 179 -7.21 12.68 -4.61
#